data_AF-A0A7X7PUT2-F1
#
_entry.id   AF-A0A7X7PUT2-F1
#
_cell.length_a   1.000
_cell.length_b   1.000
_cell.length_c   1.000
_cell.angle_alpha   90.00
_cell.angle_beta   90.00
_cell.angle_gamma   90.00
#
_symmetry.space_group_name_H-M   'P 1'
#
loop_
_entity.id
_entity.type
_entity.pdbx_description
1 polymer ?
#
loop_
_entity_poly.entity_id
_entity_poly.type
_entity_poly.pdbx_seq_one_letter_code
_entity_poly.pdbx_strand_id
1 'polypeptide(L)'
;MPRADIAFPSKDAELREDVRMLGMLVGEVIREQGGESLFAAVEVDRKAAIARRDGDAQGAQVLVQRTRDVPPAEARDLVRAFSMWFEMVNIAEKVHRIRRRRQYLNEGIKQPGGLGEAIEQLKEKGIDLAEVRRLLLRMWIEPVFTAHPIESTRRTILRKQQRIAQLLLSRLGLSPSAAEMRMIWERVRAEITTAW
;
A
#
# COMPACT_ATOMS: atom_id res chain seq x y z
N MET A 1 -7.12 16.44 7.35
CA MET A 1 -6.62 17.62 6.61
C MET A 1 -5.41 17.20 5.79
N PRO A 2 -5.30 17.63 4.51
CA PRO A 2 -4.11 17.35 3.71
C PRO A 2 -2.92 18.12 4.31
N ARG A 3 -1.75 17.47 4.39
CA ARG A 3 -0.49 18.08 4.86
C ARG A 3 -0.10 19.24 3.94
N ALA A 4 0.10 20.44 4.49
CA ALA A 4 0.47 21.64 3.72
C ALA A 4 1.93 21.60 3.22
N ASP A 5 2.81 20.88 3.92
CA ASP A 5 4.27 20.98 3.70
C ASP A 5 4.89 19.80 2.94
N ILE A 6 4.08 18.84 2.46
CA ILE A 6 4.59 17.74 1.65
C ILE A 6 4.08 17.88 0.21
N ALA A 7 4.94 18.42 -0.65
CA ALA A 7 4.72 18.45 -2.09
C ALA A 7 4.91 17.03 -2.66
N PHE A 8 3.80 16.35 -2.92
CA PHE A 8 3.84 15.05 -3.59
C PHE A 8 3.96 15.23 -5.10
N PRO A 9 4.80 14.43 -5.78
CA PRO A 9 4.85 14.41 -7.23
C PRO A 9 3.46 14.19 -7.85
N SER A 10 3.17 14.85 -8.97
CA SER A 10 1.89 14.69 -9.70
C SER A 10 1.60 13.24 -10.05
N LYS A 11 2.65 12.46 -10.36
CA LYS A 11 2.60 11.02 -10.63
C LYS A 11 2.04 10.17 -9.48
N ASP A 12 1.93 10.71 -8.26
CA ASP A 12 1.43 9.99 -7.09
C ASP A 12 0.00 10.40 -6.70
N ALA A 13 -0.68 11.20 -7.54
CA ALA A 13 -2.06 11.61 -7.29
C ALA A 13 -3.02 10.42 -7.14
N GLU A 14 -2.94 9.44 -8.04
CA GLU A 14 -3.78 8.23 -8.00
C GLU A 14 -3.53 7.39 -6.74
N LEU A 15 -2.27 7.27 -6.30
CA LEU A 15 -1.93 6.58 -5.05
C LEU A 15 -2.55 7.29 -3.85
N ARG A 16 -2.47 8.62 -3.80
CA ARG A 16 -3.05 9.41 -2.70
C ARG A 16 -4.56 9.25 -2.65
N GLU A 17 -5.22 9.24 -3.81
CA GLU A 17 -6.65 8.98 -3.88
C GLU A 17 -6.99 7.61 -3.30
N ASP A 18 -6.27 6.57 -3.70
CA ASP A 18 -6.50 5.20 -3.24
C ASP A 18 -6.27 5.05 -1.75
N VAL A 19 -5.15 5.58 -1.22
CA VAL A 19 -4.85 5.57 0.22
C VAL A 19 -5.91 6.33 1.00
N ARG A 20 -6.39 7.47 0.49
CA ARG A 20 -7.47 8.24 1.13
C ARG A 20 -8.76 7.45 1.16
N MET A 21 -9.19 6.91 0.02
CA MET A 21 -10.44 6.15 -0.09
C MET A 21 -10.40 4.90 0.79
N LEU A 22 -9.34 4.10 0.71
CA LEU A 22 -9.19 2.91 1.54
C LEU A 22 -9.11 3.26 3.04
N GLY A 23 -8.43 4.36 3.39
CA GLY A 23 -8.37 4.83 4.77
C GLY A 23 -9.75 5.23 5.32
N MET A 24 -10.59 5.88 4.51
CA MET A 24 -11.97 6.19 4.88
C MET A 24 -12.79 4.91 5.11
N LEU A 25 -12.71 3.95 4.17
CA LEU A 25 -13.42 2.67 4.30
C LEU A 25 -12.97 1.86 5.52
N VAL A 26 -11.67 1.82 5.82
CA VAL A 26 -11.13 1.19 7.03
C VAL A 26 -11.69 1.87 8.28
N GLY A 27 -11.75 3.21 8.30
CA GLY A 27 -12.33 3.95 9.42
C GLY A 27 -13.82 3.66 9.63
N GLU A 28 -14.60 3.55 8.56
CA GLU A 28 -16.01 3.12 8.61
C GLU A 28 -16.15 1.71 9.18
N VAL A 29 -15.36 0.75 8.70
CA VAL A 29 -15.39 -0.64 9.19
C VAL A 29 -15.00 -0.70 10.67
N ILE A 30 -13.96 0.01 11.10
CA ILE A 30 -13.56 0.06 12.51
C ILE A 30 -14.70 0.63 13.36
N ARG A 31 -15.36 1.70 12.92
CA ARG A 31 -16.48 2.30 13.66
C ARG A 31 -17.67 1.34 13.77
N GLU A 32 -18.02 0.67 12.69
CA GLU A 32 -19.17 -0.25 12.66
C GLU A 32 -18.92 -1.53 13.47
N GLN A 33 -17.71 -2.07 13.40
CA GLN A 33 -17.41 -3.39 13.96
C GLN A 33 -16.75 -3.33 15.34
N GLY A 34 -16.05 -2.23 15.66
CA GLY A 34 -15.35 -2.03 16.92
C GLY A 34 -15.88 -0.86 17.76
N GLY A 35 -16.86 -0.11 17.24
CA GLY A 35 -17.48 1.02 17.93
C GLY A 35 -16.69 2.31 17.84
N GLU A 36 -17.33 3.41 18.29
CA GLU A 36 -16.76 4.75 18.23
C GLU A 36 -15.53 4.90 19.15
N SER A 37 -15.50 4.18 20.27
CA SER A 37 -14.36 4.22 21.22
C SER A 37 -13.08 3.68 20.59
N LEU A 38 -13.14 2.54 19.89
CA LEU A 38 -11.99 1.98 19.19
C LEU A 38 -11.53 2.92 18.06
N PHE A 39 -12.47 3.43 17.26
CA PHE A 39 -12.15 4.37 16.19
C PHE A 39 -11.43 5.63 16.74
N ALA A 40 -11.95 6.21 17.83
CA ALA A 40 -11.34 7.35 18.48
C ALA A 40 -9.93 7.04 19.00
N ALA A 41 -9.74 5.89 19.64
CA ALA A 41 -8.43 5.45 20.13
C ALA A 41 -7.41 5.31 18.99
N VAL A 42 -7.79 4.67 17.88
CA VAL A 42 -6.96 4.53 16.67
C VAL A 42 -6.59 5.90 16.10
N GLU A 43 -7.54 6.83 16.01
CA GLU A 43 -7.28 8.16 15.47
C GLU A 43 -6.35 8.99 16.37
N VAL A 44 -6.47 8.87 17.69
CA VAL A 44 -5.54 9.50 18.65
C VAL A 44 -4.13 8.96 18.45
N ASP A 45 -3.97 7.63 18.41
CA ASP A 45 -2.66 6.99 18.22
C ASP A 45 -2.06 7.34 16.86
N ARG A 46 -2.86 7.35 15.79
CA ARG A 46 -2.42 7.72 14.45
C ARG A 46 -1.93 9.16 14.39
N LYS A 47 -2.65 10.11 15.00
CA LYS A 47 -2.25 11.53 15.06
C LYS A 47 -0.98 11.71 15.88
N ALA A 48 -0.88 11.05 17.03
CA ALA A 48 0.31 11.11 17.88
C ALA A 48 1.56 10.52 17.19
N ALA A 49 1.41 9.42 16.45
CA ALA A 49 2.47 8.82 15.65
C ALA A 49 2.95 9.74 14.52
N ILE A 50 2.02 10.43 13.85
CA ILE A 50 2.35 11.43 12.82
C ILE A 50 3.11 12.59 13.45
N ALA A 51 2.59 13.17 14.53
CA ALA A 51 3.22 14.28 15.24
C ALA A 51 4.66 13.92 15.69
N ARG A 52 4.83 12.76 16.32
CA ARG A 52 6.16 12.24 16.71
C ARG A 52 7.10 12.14 15.51
N ARG A 53 6.63 11.59 14.38
CA ARG A 53 7.45 11.45 13.18
C ARG A 53 7.88 12.82 12.63
N ASP A 54 7.01 13.82 12.77
CA ASP A 54 7.25 15.18 12.32
C ASP A 54 8.07 16.00 13.35
N GLY A 55 8.59 15.36 14.40
CA GLY A 55 9.52 15.94 15.38
C GLY A 55 8.85 16.51 16.64
N ASP A 56 7.53 16.36 16.79
CA ASP A 56 6.81 16.85 17.96
C ASP A 56 7.01 15.91 19.18
N ALA A 57 7.62 16.45 20.23
CA ALA A 57 7.83 15.76 21.50
C ALA A 57 6.51 15.41 22.21
N GLN A 58 5.46 16.20 22.03
CA GLN A 58 4.15 15.93 22.63
C GLN A 58 3.51 14.69 22.01
N GLY A 59 3.57 14.53 20.69
CA GLY A 59 3.18 13.29 20.01
C GLY A 59 3.89 12.05 20.55
N ALA A 60 5.19 12.17 20.88
CA ALA A 60 5.94 11.08 21.48
C ALA A 60 5.45 10.72 22.90
N GLN A 61 5.17 11.73 23.73
CA GLN A 61 4.64 11.53 25.08
C GLN A 61 3.25 10.88 25.07
N VAL A 62 2.36 11.32 24.18
CA VAL A 62 1.02 10.75 24.03
C VAL A 62 1.10 9.26 23.71
N LEU A 63 1.97 8.87 22.77
CA LEU A 63 2.16 7.45 22.44
C LEU A 63 2.68 6.65 23.64
N VAL A 64 3.66 7.16 24.39
CA VAL A 64 4.16 6.47 25.59
C VAL A 64 3.04 6.24 26.60
N GLN A 65 2.20 7.24 26.84
CA GLN A 65 1.07 7.11 27.76
C GLN A 65 0.03 6.11 27.24
N ARG A 66 -0.32 6.19 25.96
CA ARG A 66 -1.35 5.32 25.35
C ARG A 66 -0.91 3.88 25.12
N THR A 67 0.38 3.60 25.16
CA THR A 67 0.91 2.23 25.01
C THR A 67 1.30 1.61 26.35
N ARG A 68 1.26 2.38 27.43
CA ARG A 68 1.59 1.91 28.77
C ARG A 68 0.37 1.26 29.42
N ASP A 69 0.57 0.05 29.95
CA ASP A 69 -0.42 -0.68 30.74
C ASP A 69 -1.79 -0.87 30.04
N VAL A 70 -1.80 -0.95 28.70
CA VAL A 70 -3.02 -1.15 27.90
C VAL A 70 -3.60 -2.54 28.16
N PRO A 71 -4.91 -2.66 28.45
CA PRO A 71 -5.55 -3.96 28.60
C PRO A 71 -5.33 -4.85 27.37
N PRO A 72 -5.05 -6.15 27.52
CA PRO A 72 -4.75 -7.03 26.39
C PRO A 72 -5.83 -7.08 25.29
N ALA A 73 -7.09 -6.90 25.66
CA ALA A 73 -8.20 -6.84 24.71
C ALA A 73 -8.13 -5.57 23.85
N GLU A 74 -7.95 -4.40 24.46
CA GLU A 74 -7.81 -3.12 23.74
C GLU A 74 -6.55 -3.12 22.87
N ALA A 75 -5.43 -3.63 23.39
CA ALA A 75 -4.20 -3.77 22.63
C ALA A 75 -4.39 -4.65 21.37
N ARG A 76 -5.13 -5.76 21.49
CA ARG A 76 -5.45 -6.63 20.35
C ARG A 76 -6.27 -5.90 19.29
N ASP A 77 -7.29 -5.15 19.69
CA ASP A 77 -8.16 -4.44 18.76
C ASP A 77 -7.44 -3.30 18.05
N LEU A 78 -6.57 -2.57 18.77
CA LEU A 78 -5.69 -1.54 18.18
C LEU A 78 -4.72 -2.17 17.17
N VAL A 79 -4.08 -3.28 17.52
CA VAL A 79 -3.16 -3.99 16.61
C VAL A 79 -3.91 -4.46 15.36
N ARG A 80 -5.12 -5.01 15.49
CA ARG A 80 -5.95 -5.43 14.35
C ARG A 80 -6.32 -4.23 13.46
N ALA A 81 -6.71 -3.10 14.05
CA ALA A 81 -7.03 -1.85 13.33
C ALA A 81 -5.84 -1.33 12.51
N PHE A 82 -4.67 -1.20 13.13
CA PHE A 82 -3.47 -0.75 12.44
C PHE A 82 -2.98 -1.76 11.40
N SER A 83 -3.06 -3.06 11.68
CA SER A 83 -2.71 -4.11 10.71
C SER A 83 -3.57 -4.00 9.45
N MET A 84 -4.89 -3.88 9.60
CA MET A 84 -5.79 -3.69 8.46
C MET A 84 -5.49 -2.39 7.69
N TRP A 85 -5.21 -1.29 8.39
CA TRP A 85 -4.82 -0.03 7.75
C TRP A 85 -3.53 -0.17 6.92
N PHE A 86 -2.48 -0.76 7.50
CA PHE A 86 -1.21 -0.98 6.81
C PHE A 86 -1.36 -1.95 5.63
N GLU A 87 -2.17 -2.99 5.76
CA GLU A 87 -2.49 -3.87 4.64
C GLU A 87 -3.13 -3.12 3.47
N MET A 88 -4.07 -2.22 3.73
CA MET A 88 -4.71 -1.42 2.68
C MET A 88 -3.74 -0.46 2.00
N VAL A 89 -2.87 0.21 2.77
CA VAL A 89 -1.81 1.06 2.20
C VAL A 89 -0.86 0.25 1.32
N ASN A 90 -0.44 -0.92 1.79
CA ASN A 90 0.43 -1.82 1.03
C ASN A 90 -0.22 -2.29 -0.27
N ILE A 91 -1.54 -2.53 -0.29
CA ILE A 91 -2.26 -2.86 -1.52
C ILE A 91 -2.28 -1.66 -2.47
N ALA A 92 -2.61 -0.46 -1.99
CA ALA A 92 -2.62 0.75 -2.80
C ALA A 92 -1.25 1.00 -3.46
N GLU A 93 -0.16 0.85 -2.71
CA GLU A 93 1.20 0.98 -3.23
C GLU A 93 1.52 -0.07 -4.31
N LYS A 94 1.14 -1.33 -4.08
CA LYS A 94 1.33 -2.42 -5.06
C LYS A 94 0.56 -2.13 -6.35
N VAL A 95 -0.70 -1.71 -6.24
CA VAL A 95 -1.52 -1.31 -7.39
C VAL A 95 -0.89 -0.13 -8.13
N HIS A 96 -0.45 0.90 -7.41
CA HIS A 96 0.22 2.06 -8.01
C HIS A 96 1.50 1.68 -8.76
N ARG A 97 2.32 0.78 -8.22
CA ARG A 97 3.51 0.26 -8.92
C ARG A 97 3.15 -0.41 -10.24
N ILE A 98 2.03 -1.15 -10.29
CA ILE A 98 1.53 -1.76 -11.54
C ILE A 98 1.06 -0.67 -12.52
N ARG A 99 0.35 0.37 -12.05
CA ARG A 99 -0.07 1.52 -12.88
C ARG A 99 1.12 2.21 -13.53
N ARG A 100 2.11 2.58 -12.71
CA ARG A 100 3.34 3.25 -13.15
C ARG A 100 4.09 2.41 -14.18
N ARG A 101 4.22 1.10 -13.96
CA ARG A 101 4.84 0.19 -14.93
C ARG A 101 4.11 0.21 -16.28
N ARG A 102 2.78 0.18 -16.29
CA ARG A 102 2.00 0.27 -17.54
C ARG A 102 2.14 1.63 -18.22
N GLN A 103 2.15 2.71 -17.45
CA GLN A 103 2.37 4.05 -17.97
C GLN A 103 3.70 4.16 -18.70
N TYR A 104 4.80 3.70 -18.10
CA TYR A 104 6.12 3.67 -18.76
C TYR A 104 6.08 2.92 -20.10
N LEU A 105 5.43 1.75 -20.13
CA LEU A 105 5.29 0.96 -21.36
C LEU A 105 4.48 1.70 -22.44
N ASN A 106 3.37 2.33 -22.07
CA ASN A 106 2.49 3.04 -23.01
C ASN A 106 3.12 4.33 -23.56
N GLU A 107 3.88 5.04 -22.73
CA GLU A 107 4.57 6.28 -23.13
C GLU A 107 5.88 5.98 -23.88
N GLY A 108 6.28 4.71 -24.01
CA GLY A 108 7.57 4.31 -24.58
C GLY A 108 8.77 4.77 -23.74
N ILE A 109 8.54 5.18 -22.49
CA ILE A 109 9.57 5.65 -21.57
C ILE A 109 10.16 4.44 -20.83
N LYS A 110 11.48 4.39 -20.75
CA LYS A 110 12.17 3.35 -19.97
C LYS A 110 11.88 3.55 -18.49
N GLN A 111 11.42 2.48 -17.83
CA GLN A 111 11.21 2.50 -16.39
C GLN A 111 12.58 2.61 -15.67
N PRO A 112 12.74 3.56 -14.72
CA PRO A 112 13.94 3.64 -13.89
C PRO A 112 14.17 2.36 -13.08
N GLY A 113 15.41 1.87 -13.04
CA GLY A 113 15.81 0.58 -12.49
C GLY A 113 15.30 -0.63 -13.28
N GLY A 114 14.71 -0.41 -14.46
CA GLY A 114 14.16 -1.46 -15.32
C GLY A 114 15.20 -2.04 -16.28
N LEU A 115 14.86 -3.19 -16.90
CA LEU A 115 15.74 -3.87 -17.86
C LEU A 115 16.16 -2.98 -19.03
N GLY A 116 15.24 -2.16 -19.55
CA GLY A 116 15.52 -1.26 -20.68
C GLY A 116 16.58 -0.20 -20.36
N GLU A 117 16.52 0.41 -19.17
CA GLU A 117 17.55 1.34 -18.70
C GLU A 117 18.87 0.62 -18.43
N ALA A 118 18.83 -0.57 -17.81
CA ALA A 118 20.03 -1.36 -17.56
C ALA A 118 20.78 -1.69 -18.86
N ILE A 119 20.08 -2.09 -19.92
CA ILE A 119 20.69 -2.36 -21.24
C ILE A 119 21.31 -1.08 -21.83
N GLU A 120 20.66 0.07 -21.67
CA GLU A 120 21.20 1.35 -22.13
C GLU A 120 22.46 1.76 -21.36
N GLN A 121 22.47 1.62 -20.03
CA GLN A 121 23.65 1.86 -19.22
C GLN A 121 24.83 0.94 -19.58
N LEU A 122 24.55 -0.32 -19.95
CA LEU A 122 25.60 -1.23 -20.44
C LEU A 122 26.17 -0.73 -21.78
N LYS A 123 25.30 -0.28 -22.69
CA LYS A 123 25.71 0.31 -23.97
C LYS A 123 26.55 1.58 -23.77
N GLU A 124 26.16 2.47 -22.86
CA GLU A 124 26.90 3.70 -22.54
C GLU A 124 28.29 3.41 -21.96
N LYS A 125 28.44 2.28 -21.26
CA LYS A 125 29.72 1.78 -20.76
C LYS A 125 30.56 1.07 -21.83
N GLY A 126 30.10 1.06 -23.09
CA GLY A 126 30.82 0.47 -24.22
C GLY A 126 30.67 -1.05 -24.35
N ILE A 127 29.74 -1.68 -23.63
CA ILE A 127 29.49 -3.13 -23.72
C ILE A 127 28.67 -3.41 -24.97
N ASP A 128 29.16 -4.30 -25.82
CA ASP A 128 28.52 -4.58 -27.09
C ASP A 128 27.34 -5.57 -26.95
N LEU A 129 26.54 -5.69 -28.01
CA LEU A 129 25.37 -6.58 -28.01
C LEU A 129 25.76 -8.05 -27.85
N ALA A 130 26.91 -8.47 -28.35
CA ALA A 130 27.37 -9.86 -28.26
C ALA A 130 27.75 -10.21 -26.81
N GLU A 131 28.39 -9.29 -26.10
CA GLU A 131 28.70 -9.38 -24.67
C GLU A 131 27.43 -9.45 -23.82
N VAL A 132 26.47 -8.54 -24.05
CA VAL A 132 25.18 -8.57 -23.35
C VAL A 132 24.46 -9.89 -23.60
N ARG A 133 24.45 -10.38 -24.84
CA ARG A 133 23.84 -11.68 -25.19
C ARG A 133 24.52 -12.83 -24.46
N ARG A 134 25.85 -12.87 -24.41
CA ARG A 134 26.61 -13.89 -23.66
C ARG A 134 26.29 -13.85 -22.17
N LEU A 135 26.16 -12.65 -21.59
CA LEU A 135 25.78 -12.47 -20.19
C LEU A 135 24.39 -13.03 -19.92
N LEU A 136 23.39 -12.67 -20.73
CA LEU A 136 22.01 -13.12 -20.58
C LEU A 136 21.88 -14.65 -20.69
N LEU A 137 22.62 -15.27 -21.60
CA LEU A 137 22.61 -16.74 -21.78
C LEU A 137 23.25 -17.51 -20.62
N ARG A 138 24.11 -16.86 -19.82
CA ARG A 138 24.79 -17.46 -18.66
C ARG A 138 24.13 -17.09 -17.33
N MET A 139 23.15 -16.18 -17.36
CA MET A 139 22.49 -15.70 -16.16
C MET A 139 21.52 -16.76 -15.64
N TRP A 140 21.66 -17.11 -14.37
CA TRP A 140 20.76 -18.02 -13.67
C TRP A 140 20.19 -17.31 -12.46
N ILE A 141 18.86 -17.22 -12.40
CA ILE A 141 18.14 -16.64 -11.26
C ILE A 141 17.29 -17.75 -10.68
N GLU A 142 17.57 -18.13 -9.44
CA GLU A 142 16.85 -19.18 -8.72
C GLU A 142 16.21 -18.60 -7.47
N PRO A 143 14.90 -18.29 -7.51
CA PRO A 143 14.19 -17.86 -6.32
C PRO A 143 14.04 -19.03 -5.35
N VAL A 144 14.72 -18.94 -4.20
CA VAL A 144 14.57 -19.91 -3.11
C VAL A 144 13.52 -19.37 -2.13
N PHE A 145 12.36 -20.03 -2.08
CA PHE A 145 11.31 -19.67 -1.13
C PHE A 145 11.65 -20.24 0.24
N THR A 146 11.97 -19.36 1.17
CA THR A 146 12.14 -19.71 2.59
C THR A 146 10.80 -19.56 3.31
N ALA A 147 10.58 -20.37 4.35
CA ALA A 147 9.48 -20.11 5.27
C ALA A 147 9.64 -18.70 5.86
N HIS A 148 8.55 -17.92 5.91
CA HIS A 148 8.57 -16.66 6.63
C HIS A 148 8.48 -16.96 8.13
N PRO A 149 9.48 -16.59 8.95
CA PRO A 149 9.60 -17.07 10.33
C PRO A 149 8.46 -16.62 11.27
N ILE A 150 7.66 -15.62 10.87
CA ILE A 150 6.67 -14.99 11.76
C ILE A 150 5.27 -14.84 11.10
N GLU A 151 5.15 -15.07 9.78
CA GLU A 151 3.87 -14.82 9.07
C GLU A 151 3.60 -15.86 8.00
N SER A 152 2.91 -16.94 8.37
CA SER A 152 2.09 -17.66 7.39
C SER A 152 0.80 -16.85 7.20
N THR A 153 0.84 -15.80 6.37
CA THR A 153 -0.38 -15.06 6.02
C THR A 153 -1.44 -16.05 5.56
N ARG A 154 -2.58 -16.10 6.26
CA ARG A 154 -3.64 -17.06 5.94
C ARG A 154 -4.04 -16.89 4.47
N ARG A 155 -4.13 -18.00 3.74
CA ARG A 155 -4.50 -18.01 2.31
C ARG A 155 -5.80 -17.25 2.03
N THR A 156 -6.72 -17.22 2.99
CA THR A 156 -7.96 -16.45 2.92
C THR A 156 -7.71 -14.95 2.86
N ILE A 157 -6.88 -14.39 3.74
CA ILE A 157 -6.49 -12.97 3.74
C ILE A 157 -5.80 -12.62 2.41
N LEU A 158 -4.85 -13.44 1.95
CA LEU A 158 -4.19 -13.21 0.65
C LEU A 158 -5.18 -13.12 -0.51
N ARG A 159 -6.21 -13.98 -0.54
CA ARG A 159 -7.27 -13.91 -1.56
C ARG A 159 -8.10 -12.63 -1.46
N LYS A 160 -8.39 -12.15 -0.25
CA LYS A 160 -9.09 -10.87 -0.03
C LYS A 160 -8.26 -9.70 -0.55
N GLN A 161 -6.99 -9.66 -0.20
CA GLN A 161 -6.05 -8.64 -0.69
C GLN A 161 -5.94 -8.64 -2.22
N GLN A 162 -5.89 -9.83 -2.84
CA GLN A 162 -5.88 -9.96 -4.30
C GLN A 162 -7.16 -9.43 -4.96
N ARG A 163 -8.34 -9.68 -4.38
CA ARG A 163 -9.62 -9.17 -4.90
C ARG A 163 -9.68 -7.65 -4.81
N ILE A 164 -9.28 -7.08 -3.67
CA ILE A 164 -9.19 -5.62 -3.51
C ILE A 164 -8.24 -5.03 -4.56
N ALA A 165 -7.06 -5.62 -4.74
CA ALA A 165 -6.11 -5.17 -5.76
C ALA A 165 -6.71 -5.23 -7.18
N GLN A 166 -7.44 -6.30 -7.53
CA GLN A 166 -8.12 -6.44 -8.82
C GLN A 166 -9.21 -5.38 -9.03
N LEU A 167 -10.02 -5.08 -8.00
CA LEU A 167 -11.03 -4.02 -8.03
C LEU A 167 -10.40 -2.64 -8.22
N LEU A 168 -9.27 -2.37 -7.57
CA LEU A 168 -8.55 -1.11 -7.76
C LEU A 168 -7.90 -1.01 -9.15
N LEU A 169 -7.42 -2.14 -9.69
CA LEU A 169 -6.85 -2.22 -11.04
C LEU A 169 -7.91 -2.15 -12.13
N SER A 170 -9.15 -2.60 -11.90
CA SER A 170 -10.22 -2.54 -12.90
C SER A 170 -10.64 -1.12 -13.24
N ARG A 171 -10.26 -0.13 -12.41
CA ARG A 171 -10.44 1.29 -12.72
C ARG A 171 -9.45 1.83 -13.75
N LEU A 172 -8.40 1.06 -14.10
CA LEU A 172 -7.39 1.51 -15.06
C LEU A 172 -7.90 1.50 -16.49
N GLY A 173 -7.72 2.63 -17.18
CA GLY A 173 -8.02 2.75 -18.62
C GLY A 173 -9.51 2.74 -18.95
N LEU A 174 -10.37 2.78 -17.95
CA LEU A 174 -11.80 2.97 -18.09
C LEU A 174 -12.17 4.37 -17.62
N SER A 175 -13.20 4.95 -18.22
CA SER A 175 -13.93 6.10 -17.66
C SER A 175 -15.22 5.57 -17.02
N PRO A 176 -15.15 4.85 -15.88
CA PRO A 176 -16.33 4.27 -15.26
C PRO A 176 -17.31 5.38 -14.89
N SER A 177 -18.59 5.11 -15.09
CA SER A 177 -19.66 5.96 -14.61
C SER A 177 -19.60 6.10 -13.08
N ALA A 178 -20.23 7.15 -12.55
CA ALA A 178 -20.33 7.35 -11.09
C ALA A 178 -20.99 6.15 -10.38
N ALA A 179 -21.93 5.45 -11.05
CA ALA A 179 -22.56 4.26 -10.51
C ALA A 179 -21.58 3.07 -10.43
N GLU A 180 -20.78 2.84 -11.47
CA GLU A 180 -19.75 1.80 -11.49
C GLU A 180 -18.66 2.05 -10.44
N MET A 181 -18.22 3.29 -10.29
CA MET A 181 -17.27 3.67 -9.25
C MET A 181 -17.81 3.38 -7.84
N ARG A 182 -19.07 3.73 -7.56
CA ARG A 182 -19.72 3.38 -6.29
C ARG A 182 -19.75 1.87 -6.08
N MET A 183 -20.14 1.09 -7.08
CA MET A 183 -20.17 -0.38 -6.98
C MET A 183 -18.78 -0.98 -6.69
N ILE A 184 -17.73 -0.44 -7.30
CA ILE A 184 -16.35 -0.88 -7.03
C ILE A 184 -15.99 -0.62 -5.57
N TRP A 185 -16.25 0.58 -5.05
CA TRP A 185 -15.92 0.93 -3.67
C TRP A 185 -16.75 0.16 -2.65
N GLU A 186 -18.03 -0.10 -2.91
CA GLU A 186 -18.86 -0.97 -2.07
C GLU A 186 -18.32 -2.40 -2.03
N ARG A 187 -17.85 -2.95 -3.16
CA ARG A 187 -17.21 -4.27 -3.19
C ARG A 187 -15.90 -4.26 -2.42
N VAL A 188 -15.08 -3.21 -2.55
CA VAL A 188 -13.86 -3.05 -1.76
C VAL A 188 -14.19 -3.01 -0.28
N ARG A 189 -15.18 -2.22 0.13
CA ARG A 189 -15.66 -2.14 1.52
C ARG A 189 -16.09 -3.51 2.03
N ALA A 190 -16.88 -4.27 1.27
CA ALA A 190 -17.29 -5.62 1.63
C ALA A 190 -16.09 -6.57 1.83
N GLU A 191 -15.09 -6.52 0.94
CA GLU A 191 -13.88 -7.33 1.10
C GLU A 191 -13.09 -6.93 2.37
N ILE A 192 -12.99 -5.63 2.69
CA ILE A 192 -12.38 -5.12 3.93
C ILE A 192 -13.17 -5.60 5.16
N THR A 193 -14.49 -5.44 5.18
CA THR A 193 -15.35 -5.89 6.29
C THR A 193 -15.21 -7.39 6.56
N THR A 194 -15.09 -8.22 5.51
CA THR A 194 -14.89 -9.67 5.69
C THR A 194 -13.45 -10.05 6.08
N ALA A 195 -12.49 -9.15 5.90
CA ALA A 195 -11.11 -9.35 6.32
C ALA A 195 -10.88 -8.88 7.77
N TRP A 196 -11.70 -7.94 8.25
CA TRP A 196 -11.77 -7.52 9.65
C TRP A 196 -12.07 -8.72 10.53
#